data_AF-A0A414AQ70-F1
#
_entry.id   AF-A0A414AQ70-F1
#
_cell.length_a   1.000
_cell.length_b   1.000
_cell.length_c   1.000
_cell.angle_alpha   90.00
_cell.angle_beta   90.00
_cell.angle_gamma   90.00
#
_symmetry.space_group_name_H-M   'P 1'
#
loop_
_entity.id
_entity.type
_entity.pdbx_description
1 polymer ?
#
loop_
_entity_poly.entity_id
_entity_poly.type
_entity_poly.pdbx_seq_one_letter_code
_entity_poly.pdbx_strand_id
1 'polypeptide(L)'
;MKKFKCTVTRETTMEIEIDDSVWTPDAIRAWSKSFYDADDLKGVVEHVARLKSKYEDGEFIEGFGIPMIDGKKPYPYIEDNQMAKDINICNQSVYSDIDVEEL
;
A
#
# COMPACT_ATOMS: atom_id res chain seq x y z
N MET A 1 0.27 10.97 37.65
CA MET A 1 0.01 10.82 36.20
C MET A 1 -0.65 9.47 35.99
N LYS A 2 -1.72 9.41 35.20
CA LYS A 2 -2.36 8.14 34.82
C LYS A 2 -1.62 7.55 33.61
N LYS A 3 -1.57 6.21 33.52
CA LYS A 3 -1.03 5.48 32.37
C LYS A 3 -2.13 4.58 31.83
N PHE A 4 -2.09 4.31 30.53
CA PHE A 4 -3.01 3.38 29.88
C PHE A 4 -2.22 2.49 28.93
N LYS A 5 -2.58 1.21 28.86
CA LYS A 5 -2.16 0.31 27.80
C LYS A 5 -3.27 0.28 26.75
N CYS A 6 -2.90 0.49 25.49
CA CYS A 6 -3.81 0.40 24.36
C CYS A 6 -3.34 -0.71 23.42
N THR A 7 -4.22 -1.66 23.09
CA THR A 7 -3.96 -2.70 22.10
C THR A 7 -4.81 -2.41 20.88
N VAL A 8 -4.20 -2.31 19.70
CA VAL A 8 -4.89 -2.02 18.45
C VAL A 8 -4.82 -3.24 17.55
N THR A 9 -5.98 -3.75 17.15
CA THR A 9 -6.12 -4.80 16.13
C THR A 9 -6.63 -4.13 14.85
N ARG A 10 -5.95 -4.35 13.73
CA ARG A 10 -6.36 -3.83 12.42
C ARG A 10 -6.31 -4.94 11.39
N GLU A 11 -7.43 -5.15 10.70
CA GLU A 11 -7.53 -6.02 9.54
C GLU A 11 -7.86 -5.16 8.32
N THR A 12 -7.15 -5.39 7.22
CA THR A 12 -7.37 -4.66 5.98
C THR A 12 -7.41 -5.67 4.83
N THR A 13 -8.51 -5.65 4.10
CA THR A 13 -8.68 -6.44 2.88
C THR A 13 -8.73 -5.48 1.70
N MET A 14 -8.12 -5.87 0.59
CA MET A 14 -8.12 -5.10 -0.65
C MET A 14 -7.87 -6.04 -1.83
N GLU A 15 -8.36 -5.66 -3.00
CA GLU A 15 -7.95 -6.24 -4.27
C GLU A 15 -6.90 -5.31 -4.90
N ILE A 16 -5.88 -5.88 -5.53
CA ILE A 16 -4.81 -5.12 -6.17
C ILE A 16 -4.72 -5.57 -7.62
N GLU A 17 -5.01 -4.65 -8.52
CA GLU A 17 -4.75 -4.81 -9.95
C GLU A 17 -3.37 -4.21 -10.25
N ILE A 18 -2.55 -4.95 -10.99
CA ILE A 18 -1.19 -4.54 -11.33
C ILE A 18 -0.91 -4.85 -12.80
N ASP A 19 -0.30 -3.91 -13.51
CA ASP A 19 0.10 -4.07 -14.91
C ASP A 19 1.39 -4.91 -15.00
N ASP A 20 1.23 -6.18 -15.37
CA ASP A 20 2.33 -7.14 -15.49
C ASP A 20 3.29 -6.83 -16.65
N SER A 21 2.87 -5.98 -17.60
CA SER A 21 3.74 -5.51 -18.67
C SER A 21 4.78 -4.48 -18.19
N VAL A 22 4.50 -3.80 -17.08
CA VAL A 22 5.45 -2.91 -16.38
C VAL A 22 6.32 -3.72 -15.42
N TRP A 23 5.69 -4.60 -14.63
CA TRP A 23 6.36 -5.43 -13.64
C TRP A 23 6.91 -6.74 -14.21
N THR A 24 7.70 -6.61 -15.27
CA THR A 24 8.45 -7.73 -15.86
C THR A 24 9.50 -8.28 -14.88
N PRO A 25 10.00 -9.52 -15.05
CA PRO A 25 11.05 -10.06 -14.19
C PRO A 25 12.32 -9.20 -14.11
N ASP A 26 12.70 -8.48 -15.18
CA ASP A 26 13.83 -7.55 -15.15
C ASP A 26 13.52 -6.30 -14.35
N ALA A 27 12.31 -5.75 -14.49
CA ALA A 27 11.86 -4.59 -13.72
C ALA A 27 11.81 -4.91 -12.22
N ILE A 28 11.25 -6.06 -11.84
CA ILE A 28 11.21 -6.54 -10.45
C ILE A 28 12.64 -6.66 -9.90
N ARG A 29 13.55 -7.33 -10.61
CA ARG A 29 14.95 -7.44 -10.18
C ARG A 29 15.66 -6.09 -10.03
N ALA A 30 15.36 -5.13 -10.90
CA ALA A 30 15.96 -3.80 -10.82
C ALA A 30 15.38 -3.02 -9.62
N TRP A 31 14.07 -3.09 -9.43
CA TRP A 31 13.36 -2.48 -8.32
C TRP A 31 13.83 -3.04 -6.97
N SER A 32 13.98 -4.35 -6.85
CA SER A 32 14.39 -5.02 -5.60
C SER A 32 15.81 -4.68 -5.15
N LYS A 33 16.69 -4.20 -6.04
CA LYS A 33 18.02 -3.72 -5.64
C LYS A 33 17.97 -2.44 -4.81
N SER A 34 16.89 -1.68 -4.91
CA SER A 34 16.78 -0.34 -4.32
C SER A 34 15.75 -0.27 -3.19
N PHE A 35 14.66 -1.03 -3.28
CA PHE A 35 13.50 -0.85 -2.41
C PHE A 35 13.27 -2.03 -1.45
N TYR A 36 12.79 -3.17 -1.95
CA TYR A 36 12.47 -4.33 -1.12
C TYR A 36 12.75 -5.65 -1.85
N ASP A 37 13.04 -6.71 -1.09
CA ASP A 37 13.28 -8.04 -1.65
C ASP A 37 11.98 -8.64 -2.23
N ALA A 38 11.95 -8.86 -3.54
CA ALA A 38 10.87 -9.55 -4.23
C ALA A 38 11.44 -10.40 -5.37
N ASP A 39 11.05 -11.68 -5.40
CA ASP A 39 11.48 -12.62 -6.44
C ASP A 39 10.58 -12.59 -7.67
N ASP A 40 9.32 -12.20 -7.48
CA ASP A 40 8.26 -12.22 -8.49
C ASP A 40 7.20 -11.12 -8.24
N LEU A 41 6.21 -11.06 -9.13
CA LEU A 41 5.13 -10.09 -9.06
C LEU A 41 4.30 -10.23 -7.78
N LYS A 42 4.18 -11.44 -7.24
CA LYS A 42 3.44 -11.67 -5.99
C LYS A 42 4.17 -11.01 -4.83
N GLY A 43 5.48 -11.13 -4.74
CA GLY A 43 6.29 -10.43 -3.73
C GLY A 43 6.15 -8.90 -3.82
N VAL A 44 6.08 -8.36 -5.03
CA VAL A 44 5.81 -6.93 -5.25
C VAL A 44 4.42 -6.54 -4.69
N VAL A 45 3.38 -7.30 -5.03
CA VAL A 45 2.01 -7.07 -4.54
C VAL A 45 1.92 -7.17 -3.01
N GLU A 46 2.65 -8.09 -2.39
CA GLU A 46 2.74 -8.19 -0.93
C GLU A 46 3.31 -6.90 -0.30
N HIS A 47 4.32 -6.29 -0.94
CA HIS A 47 4.84 -5.00 -0.50
C HIS A 47 3.87 -3.84 -0.71
N VAL A 48 3.16 -3.80 -1.84
CA VAL A 48 2.09 -2.81 -2.08
C VAL A 48 1.03 -2.93 -0.99
N ALA A 49 0.49 -4.12 -0.75
CA ALA A 49 -0.55 -4.37 0.26
C ALA A 49 -0.09 -3.97 1.66
N ARG A 50 1.12 -4.38 2.04
CA ARG A 50 1.71 -4.05 3.35
C ARG A 50 1.83 -2.56 3.55
N LEU A 51 2.34 -1.82 2.56
CA LEU A 51 2.52 -0.37 2.69
C LEU A 51 1.16 0.35 2.62
N LYS A 52 0.29 -0.02 1.67
CA LYS A 52 -1.05 0.55 1.57
C LYS A 52 -1.88 0.36 2.84
N SER A 53 -1.69 -0.74 3.57
CA SER A 53 -2.37 -0.95 4.86
C SER A 53 -1.99 0.07 5.96
N LYS A 54 -0.84 0.74 5.80
CA LYS A 54 -0.32 1.74 6.75
C LYS A 54 -0.66 3.17 6.35
N TYR A 55 -0.84 3.41 5.06
CA TYR A 55 -1.01 4.74 4.48
C TYR A 55 -2.45 4.98 3.99
N GLU A 56 -2.88 6.23 4.09
CA GLU A 56 -4.17 6.67 3.57
C GLU A 56 -4.15 6.77 2.03
N ASP A 57 -5.33 6.95 1.44
CA ASP A 57 -5.42 7.20 -0.01
C ASP A 57 -4.74 8.52 -0.36
N GLY A 58 -4.00 8.54 -1.47
CA GLY A 58 -3.26 9.73 -1.90
C GLY A 58 -1.88 9.90 -1.27
N GLU A 59 -1.50 9.08 -0.30
CA GLU A 59 -0.14 9.07 0.24
C GLU A 59 0.84 8.35 -0.68
N PHE A 60 2.06 8.88 -0.74
CA PHE A 60 3.13 8.32 -1.55
C PHE A 60 3.69 7.05 -0.91
N ILE A 61 3.68 5.96 -1.68
CA ILE A 61 4.27 4.69 -1.26
C ILE A 61 5.68 4.58 -1.84
N GLU A 62 6.70 4.55 -0.97
CA GLU A 62 8.10 4.44 -1.38
C GLU A 62 8.34 3.21 -2.26
N GLY A 63 9.00 3.43 -3.41
CA GLY A 63 9.25 2.42 -4.42
C GLY A 63 8.13 2.22 -5.43
N PHE A 64 6.95 2.83 -5.23
CA PHE A 64 5.79 2.63 -6.11
C PHE A 64 5.24 3.94 -6.66
N GLY A 65 5.11 4.96 -5.82
CA GLY A 65 4.32 6.16 -6.12
C GLY A 65 2.97 6.13 -5.40
N ILE A 66 2.03 6.94 -5.87
CA ILE A 66 0.66 7.01 -5.35
C ILE A 66 -0.22 6.12 -6.23
N PRO A 67 -0.76 4.99 -5.72
CA PRO A 67 -1.64 4.13 -6.49
C PRO A 67 -2.93 4.81 -6.93
N MET A 68 -3.52 4.27 -7.99
CA MET A 68 -4.92 4.53 -8.31
C MET A 68 -5.82 3.87 -7.25
N ILE A 69 -6.99 4.46 -6.99
CA ILE A 69 -8.03 3.93 -6.10
C ILE A 69 -9.31 3.82 -6.91
N ASP A 70 -9.86 2.60 -7.02
CA ASP A 70 -11.04 2.29 -7.83
C ASP A 70 -10.98 2.90 -9.25
N GLY A 71 -9.81 2.78 -9.89
CA GLY A 71 -9.54 3.26 -11.25
C GLY A 71 -9.39 4.77 -11.37
N LYS A 72 -9.32 5.51 -10.26
CA LYS A 72 -9.24 6.97 -10.23
C LYS A 72 -8.05 7.47 -9.43
N LYS A 73 -7.65 8.69 -9.75
CA LYS A 73 -6.71 9.44 -8.94
C LYS A 73 -7.35 9.73 -7.56
N PRO A 74 -6.67 9.47 -6.43
CA PRO A 74 -7.24 9.69 -5.10
C PRO A 74 -7.70 11.13 -4.89
N TYR A 75 -6.86 12.09 -5.31
CA TYR A 75 -7.15 13.52 -5.19
C TYR A 75 -6.72 14.30 -6.44
N PRO A 76 -7.47 15.35 -6.83
CA PRO A 76 -7.21 16.10 -8.06
C PRO A 76 -5.88 16.88 -8.03
N TYR A 77 -5.36 17.24 -6.86
CA TYR A 77 -4.15 18.06 -6.71
C TYR A 77 -2.84 17.28 -6.78
N ILE A 78 -2.87 15.94 -6.70
CA ILE A 78 -1.66 15.12 -6.81
C ILE A 78 -1.07 15.35 -8.21
N GLU A 79 0.25 15.34 -8.35
CA GLU A 79 0.88 15.48 -9.67
C GLU A 79 0.95 14.12 -10.39
N ASP A 80 0.80 14.13 -11.72
CA ASP A 80 0.78 12.88 -12.50
C ASP A 80 2.12 12.12 -12.50
N ASN A 81 3.23 12.81 -12.22
CA ASN A 81 4.57 12.23 -12.06
C ASN A 81 4.75 11.48 -10.72
N GLN A 82 3.83 11.66 -9.77
CA GLN A 82 3.82 10.95 -8.49
C GLN A 82 2.94 9.69 -8.54
N MET A 83 2.11 9.55 -9.57
CA MET A 83 1.13 8.47 -9.69
C MET A 83 1.77 7.16 -10.16
N ALA A 84 1.42 6.06 -9.49
CA ALA A 84 1.68 4.69 -9.91
C ALA A 84 0.51 4.20 -10.79
N LYS A 85 0.50 4.56 -12.07
CA LYS A 85 -0.64 4.27 -12.99
C LYS A 85 -0.78 2.78 -13.31
N ASP A 86 0.27 2.00 -13.05
CA ASP A 86 0.36 0.55 -13.18
C ASP A 86 -0.18 -0.21 -11.97
N ILE A 87 -0.62 0.48 -10.90
CA ILE A 87 -1.16 -0.13 -9.68
C ILE A 87 -2.51 0.51 -9.34
N ASN A 88 -3.54 -0.32 -9.14
CA ASN A 88 -4.87 0.11 -8.72
C ASN A 88 -5.35 -0.70 -7.52
N ILE A 89 -5.77 -0.01 -6.46
CA ILE A 89 -6.33 -0.62 -5.25
C ILE A 89 -7.85 -0.56 -5.35
N CYS A 90 -8.49 -1.71 -5.20
CA CYS A 90 -9.93 -1.88 -5.33
C CYS A 90 -10.52 -2.48 -4.05
N ASN A 91 -11.81 -2.22 -3.82
CA ASN A 91 -12.62 -2.93 -2.81
C ASN A 91 -11.98 -2.96 -1.41
N GLN A 92 -11.34 -1.86 -1.01
CA GLN A 92 -10.67 -1.78 0.29
C GLN A 92 -11.70 -1.77 1.43
N SER A 93 -11.46 -2.61 2.44
CA SER A 93 -12.20 -2.63 3.69
C SER A 93 -11.24 -2.66 4.87
N VAL A 94 -11.57 -1.90 5.92
CA VAL A 94 -10.76 -1.79 7.14
C VAL A 94 -11.64 -2.10 8.33
N TYR A 95 -11.24 -3.09 9.11
CA TYR A 95 -11.76 -3.34 10.43
C TYR A 95 -10.70 -2.94 11.46
N SER A 96 -11.11 -2.26 12.52
CA SER A 96 -10.23 -1.90 13.63
C SER A 96 -10.94 -2.04 14.96
N ASP A 97 -10.24 -2.60 15.93
CA ASP A 97 -10.67 -2.71 17.31
C ASP A 97 -9.58 -2.18 18.25
N ILE A 98 -10.00 -1.55 19.34
CA ILE A 98 -9.10 -0.90 20.31
C ILE A 98 -9.52 -1.28 21.72
N ASP A 99 -8.63 -2.01 22.40
CA ASP A 99 -8.75 -2.34 23.81
C ASP A 99 -7.91 -1.37 24.66
N VAL A 100 -8.49 -0.86 25.76
CA VAL A 100 -7.87 0.17 26.61
C VAL A 100 -7.97 -0.20 28.09
N GLU A 101 -6.82 -0.23 28.77
CA GLU A 101 -6.67 -0.59 30.18
C GLU A 101 -5.90 0.52 30.93
N GLU A 102 -6.41 1.03 32.07
CA GLU A 102 -5.66 1.95 32.95
C GLU A 102 -4.61 1.16 33.77
N LEU A 103 -3.37 1.66 33.84
CA LEU A 103 -2.21 1.04 34.52
C LEU A 103 -1.90 1.66 35.88
#